data_AF-A0AAD0RSY2-F1
#
_entry.id   AF-A0AAD0RSY2-F1
#
_cell.length_a   1.000
_cell.length_b   1.000
_cell.length_c   1.000
_cell.angle_alpha   90.00
_cell.angle_beta   90.00
_cell.angle_gamma   90.00
#
_symmetry.space_group_name_H-M   'P 1'
#
loop_
_entity.id
_entity.type
_entity.pdbx_description
1 polymer ?
#
loop_
_entity_poly.entity_id
_entity_poly.type
_entity_poly.pdbx_seq_one_letter_code
_entity_poly.pdbx_strand_id
1 'polypeptide(L)'
;MMLQPAEQVDKLISRLEGADEAKLVYWDERSQRLRALSPRSRRGRQLLARGLQSPQVVGVFNGYASYQDIYQAFQQTLDDLKLS
;
A
#
# COMPACT_ATOMS: atom_id res chain seq x y z
N MET A 1 -9.31 -2.66 -17.29
CA MET A 1 -9.21 -1.25 -16.86
C MET A 1 -8.44 -1.20 -15.55
N MET A 2 -7.37 -0.41 -15.49
CA MET A 2 -6.75 -0.03 -14.21
C MET A 2 -7.74 0.89 -13.48
N LEU A 3 -7.98 0.63 -12.19
CA LEU A 3 -8.74 1.58 -11.36
C LEU A 3 -7.90 2.85 -11.19
N GLN A 4 -8.56 3.99 -11.14
CA GLN A 4 -7.86 5.25 -10.88
C GLN A 4 -7.20 5.22 -9.50
N PRO A 5 -6.09 5.93 -9.29
CA PRO A 5 -5.38 5.90 -8.01
C PRO A 5 -6.27 6.22 -6.80
N ALA A 6 -7.21 7.16 -6.95
CA ALA A 6 -8.16 7.52 -5.91
C ALA A 6 -9.06 6.34 -5.50
N GLU A 7 -9.61 5.61 -6.46
CA GLU A 7 -10.49 4.45 -6.21
C GLU A 7 -9.73 3.29 -5.54
N GLN A 8 -8.43 3.17 -5.77
CA GLN A 8 -7.58 2.17 -5.12
C GLN A 8 -7.38 2.51 -3.63
N VAL A 9 -7.20 3.79 -3.32
CA VAL A 9 -7.03 4.30 -1.95
C VAL A 9 -8.34 4.19 -1.18
N ASP A 10 -9.49 4.54 -1.78
CA ASP A 10 -10.80 4.38 -1.16
C ASP A 10 -11.04 2.93 -0.70
N LYS A 11 -10.81 1.98 -1.61
CA LYS A 11 -10.97 0.53 -1.32
C LYS A 11 -9.97 0.02 -0.28
N LEU A 12 -8.81 0.65 -0.19
CA LEU A 12 -7.80 0.31 0.81
C LEU A 12 -8.21 0.80 2.19
N ILE A 13 -8.68 2.05 2.30
CA ILE A 13 -9.10 2.65 3.58
C ILE A 13 -10.25 1.87 4.20
N SER A 14 -11.28 1.51 3.42
CA SER A 14 -12.37 0.67 3.95
C SER A 14 -11.91 -0.70 4.46
N ARG A 15 -10.71 -1.17 4.09
CA ARG A 15 -10.09 -2.40 4.63
C ARG A 15 -9.15 -2.15 5.81
N LEU A 16 -8.65 -0.92 5.95
CA LEU A 16 -7.80 -0.51 7.06
C LEU A 16 -8.63 -0.01 8.26
N GLU A 17 -9.80 0.56 8.00
CA GLU A 17 -10.78 0.93 9.03
C GLU A 17 -11.12 -0.30 9.89
N GLY A 18 -10.86 -0.21 11.19
CA GLY A 18 -11.07 -1.29 12.14
C GLY A 18 -9.94 -2.34 12.22
N ALA A 19 -8.80 -2.12 11.55
CA ALA A 19 -7.63 -2.97 11.74
C ALA A 19 -6.92 -2.67 13.08
N ASP A 20 -6.87 -3.66 13.97
CA ASP A 20 -6.14 -3.58 15.25
C ASP A 20 -4.61 -3.45 15.11
N GLU A 21 -4.07 -3.82 13.94
CA GLU A 21 -2.64 -3.72 13.64
C GLU A 21 -2.38 -2.90 12.38
N ALA A 22 -1.23 -2.23 12.37
CA ALA A 22 -0.73 -1.58 11.16
C ALA A 22 -0.50 -2.62 10.05
N LYS A 23 -0.84 -2.25 8.82
CA LYS A 23 -0.71 -3.07 7.62
C LYS A 23 0.40 -2.53 6.73
N LEU A 24 1.20 -3.44 6.19
CA LEU A 24 2.11 -3.11 5.09
C LEU A 24 1.28 -3.01 3.81
N VAL A 25 1.29 -1.81 3.23
CA VAL A 25 0.62 -1.50 1.97
C VAL A 25 1.66 -1.50 0.85
N TYR A 26 1.33 -2.17 -0.25
CA TYR A 26 2.20 -2.30 -1.40
C TYR A 26 1.39 -2.34 -2.70
N TRP A 27 2.02 -1.92 -3.79
CA TRP A 27 1.55 -2.06 -5.15
C TRP A 27 1.82 -3.47 -5.68
N ASP A 28 0.77 -4.19 -6.02
CA ASP A 28 0.87 -5.51 -6.64
C ASP A 28 0.81 -5.37 -8.17
N GLU A 29 1.97 -5.30 -8.82
CA GLU A 29 2.11 -5.16 -10.28
C GLU A 29 1.34 -6.22 -11.07
N ARG A 30 1.23 -7.45 -10.55
CA ARG A 30 0.52 -8.53 -11.25
C ARG A 30 -0.98 -8.26 -11.38
N SER A 31 -1.56 -7.63 -10.36
CA SER A 31 -2.99 -7.30 -10.33
C SER A 31 -3.28 -5.82 -10.57
N GLN A 32 -2.24 -4.99 -10.68
CA GLN A 32 -2.30 -3.53 -10.85
C GLN A 32 -3.21 -2.90 -9.78
N ARG A 33 -2.97 -3.27 -8.51
CA ARG A 33 -3.81 -2.89 -7.36
C ARG A 33 -3.01 -2.67 -6.08
N LEU A 34 -3.53 -1.78 -5.24
CA LEU A 34 -3.07 -1.64 -3.86
C LEU A 34 -3.51 -2.84 -3.00
N ARG A 35 -2.57 -3.39 -2.23
CA ARG A 35 -2.83 -4.46 -1.27
C ARG A 35 -2.27 -4.14 0.10
N ALA A 36 -2.99 -4.59 1.12
CA ALA A 36 -2.57 -4.55 2.51
C ALA A 36 -2.32 -5.98 3.01
N LEU A 37 -1.27 -6.16 3.80
CA LEU A 37 -1.01 -7.41 4.51
C LEU A 37 -0.41 -7.14 5.89
N SER A 38 -0.51 -8.13 6.78
CA SER A 38 0.13 -8.03 8.10
C SER A 38 1.66 -7.97 7.93
N PRO A 39 2.36 -7.02 8.56
CA PRO A 39 3.83 -6.96 8.60
C PRO A 39 4.45 -8.26 9.15
N ARG A 40 3.72 -8.96 10.02
CA ARG A 40 4.15 -10.22 10.66
C ARG A 40 3.95 -11.44 9.77
N SER A 41 3.12 -11.33 8.73
CA SER A 41 2.93 -12.43 7.77
C SER A 41 4.25 -12.79 7.08
N ARG A 42 4.36 -14.03 6.58
CA ARG A 42 5.56 -14.48 5.85
C ARG A 42 5.90 -13.54 4.68
N ARG A 43 4.89 -13.13 3.91
CA ARG A 43 5.05 -12.23 2.77
C ARG A 43 5.38 -10.79 3.21
N GLY A 44 4.80 -10.31 4.30
CA GLY A 44 5.14 -9.00 4.88
C GLY A 44 6.58 -8.92 5.36
N ARG A 45 7.04 -9.94 6.10
CA ARG A 45 8.45 -10.04 6.51
C ARG A 45 9.40 -10.12 5.32
N GLN A 46 9.03 -10.82 4.25
CA GLN A 46 9.84 -10.88 3.02
C GLN A 46 9.93 -9.52 2.32
N LEU A 47 8.82 -8.77 2.23
CA LEU A 47 8.82 -7.43 1.63
C LEU A 47 9.61 -6.45 2.49
N LEU A 48 9.45 -6.48 3.81
CA LEU A 48 10.22 -5.65 4.73
C LEU A 48 11.72 -6.01 4.73
N ALA A 49 12.06 -7.30 4.59
CA ALA A 49 13.45 -7.76 4.50
C ALA A 49 14.14 -7.33 3.20
N ARG A 50 13.39 -7.06 2.13
CA ARG A 50 13.90 -6.40 0.92
C ARG A 50 14.12 -4.89 1.13
N GLY A 51 13.78 -4.39 2.31
CA GLY A 51 13.81 -2.98 2.69
C GLY A 51 12.50 -2.28 2.34
N LEU A 52 12.16 -1.24 3.12
CA LEU A 52 11.15 -0.24 2.75
C LEU A 52 11.49 0.49 1.43
N GLN A 53 12.69 0.29 0.89
CA GLN A 53 13.15 0.77 -0.42
C GLN A 53 12.70 -0.10 -1.59
N SER A 54 12.00 -1.22 -1.35
CA SER A 54 11.37 -1.95 -2.44
C SER A 54 10.37 -0.99 -3.09
N PRO A 55 10.52 -0.65 -4.39
CA PRO A 55 9.77 0.44 -5.03
C PRO A 55 8.27 0.15 -5.15
N GLN A 56 7.85 -1.05 -4.78
CA GLN A 56 6.45 -1.48 -4.71
C GLN A 56 5.83 -1.23 -3.32
N VAL A 57 6.62 -0.94 -2.28
CA VAL A 57 6.12 -0.69 -0.93
C VAL A 57 5.67 0.75 -0.84
N VAL A 58 4.39 0.94 -0.53
CA VAL A 58 3.79 2.26 -0.36
C VAL A 58 4.03 2.77 1.06
N GLY A 59 3.97 1.87 2.04
CA GLY A 59 4.22 2.21 3.44
C GLY A 59 3.56 1.26 4.42
N VAL A 60 3.66 1.59 5.70
CA VAL A 60 2.98 0.88 6.78
C VAL A 60 1.98 1.82 7.42
N PHE A 61 0.69 1.48 7.35
CA PHE A 61 -0.42 2.34 7.78
C PHE A 61 -1.27 1.62 8.84
N ASN A 62 -1.65 2.33 9.89
CA ASN A 62 -2.61 1.84 10.88
C ASN A 62 -4.04 2.26 10.49
N GLY A 63 -5.04 1.80 11.25
CA GLY A 63 -6.45 2.15 11.00
C GLY A 63 -6.80 3.64 11.19
N TYR A 64 -5.86 4.48 11.60
CA TYR A 64 -6.01 5.93 11.77
C TYR A 64 -5.29 6.74 10.68
N ALA A 65 -4.65 6.07 9.71
CA ALA A 65 -3.96 6.75 8.62
C ALA A 65 -4.95 7.56 7.78
N SER A 66 -4.60 8.81 7.47
CA SER A 66 -5.48 9.67 6.69
C SER A 66 -5.48 9.24 5.22
N TYR A 67 -6.58 9.55 4.52
CA TYR A 67 -6.66 9.36 3.08
C TYR A 67 -5.49 10.03 2.35
N GLN A 68 -5.19 11.27 2.74
CA GLN A 68 -4.19 12.09 2.09
C GLN A 68 -2.79 11.48 2.23
N ASP A 69 -2.44 10.94 3.41
CA ASP A 69 -1.14 10.30 3.63
C ASP A 69 -0.96 9.07 2.73
N ILE A 70 -1.99 8.22 2.66
CA ILE A 70 -1.96 7.01 1.84
C ILE A 70 -1.91 7.38 0.35
N TYR A 71 -2.69 8.37 -0.07
CA TYR A 71 -2.74 8.81 -1.46
C TYR A 71 -1.41 9.41 -1.92
N GLN A 72 -0.81 10.28 -1.13
CA GLN A 72 0.50 10.87 -1.45
C GLN A 72 1.60 9.81 -1.52
N ALA A 73 1.65 8.90 -0.54
CA ALA A 73 2.62 7.81 -0.56
C ALA A 73 2.42 6.89 -1.79
N PHE A 74 1.17 6.63 -2.16
CA PHE A 74 0.87 5.83 -3.34
C PHE A 74 1.27 6.54 -4.63
N GLN A 75 1.00 7.84 -4.75
CA GLN A 75 1.42 8.62 -5.93
C GLN A 75 2.94 8.61 -6.07
N GLN A 76 3.68 8.84 -4.99
CA GLN A 76 5.14 8.75 -5.00
C GLN A 76 5.62 7.36 -5.45
N THR A 77 4.96 6.30 -4.98
CA THR A 77 5.28 4.92 -5.39
C THR A 77 5.05 4.69 -6.88
N LEU A 78 3.96 5.24 -7.44
CA LEU A 78 3.69 5.14 -8.88
C LEU A 78 4.71 5.91 -9.72
N ASP A 79 5.11 7.10 -9.25
CA ASP A 79 6.12 7.93 -9.90
C ASP A 79 7.49 7.23 -9.89
N ASP A 80 7.89 6.65 -8.76
CA ASP A 80 9.14 5.87 -8.62
C ASP A 80 9.16 4.64 -9.54
N LEU A 81 8.00 4.01 -9.75
CA LEU A 81 7.81 2.90 -10.67
C LEU A 81 7.67 3.33 -12.14
N LYS A 82 7.59 4.63 -12.44
CA LYS A 82 7.32 5.20 -13.77
C LYS A 82 5.99 4.71 -14.36
N LEU A 83 4.98 4.57 -13.50
CA LEU A 83 3.62 4.13 -13.83
C LEU A 83 2.59 5.28 -13.80
N SER A 84 3.05 6.52 -13.62
CA SER A 84 2.26 7.77 -13.64
C SER A 84 1.72 8.11 -15.03
#